data_AF-A0A2M8FFL1-F1
#
_entry.id   AF-A0A2M8FFL1-F1
#
_cell.length_a   1.000
_cell.length_b   1.000
_cell.length_c   1.000
_cell.angle_alpha   90.00
_cell.angle_beta   90.00
_cell.angle_gamma   90.00
#
_symmetry.space_group_name_H-M   'P 1'
#
loop_
_entity.id
_entity.type
_entity.pdbx_description
1 polymer ?
#
loop_
_entity_poly.entity_id
_entity_poly.type
_entity_poly.pdbx_seq_one_letter_code
_entity_poly.pdbx_strand_id
1 'polypeptide(L)' 'MSQDLLIKLVSVGDEKGVGKGHVYYTRFNNKVKKDPTKKYETKKFNPVAKKHTVYKQKK' A
#
# COMPACT_ATOMS: atom_id res chain seq x y z
N MET A 1 15.39 -2.23 13.68
CA MET A 1 16.11 -1.24 12.84
C MET A 1 15.12 -0.56 11.88
N SER A 2 15.49 0.60 11.32
CA SER A 2 14.60 1.40 10.46
C SER A 2 14.13 0.67 9.18
N GLN A 3 14.87 -0.33 8.70
CA GLN A 3 14.53 -1.11 7.51
C GLN A 3 13.49 -2.21 7.80
N ASP A 4 13.47 -2.80 8.99
CA ASP A 4 12.55 -3.90 9.36
C ASP A 4 11.07 -3.47 9.33
N LEU A 5 10.83 -2.16 9.46
CA LEU A 5 9.50 -1.54 9.47
C LEU A 5 9.09 -1.02 8.09
N LEU A 6 9.97 -1.09 7.09
CA LEU A 6 9.67 -0.62 5.74
C LEU A 6 8.74 -1.61 5.06
N ILE A 7 7.61 -1.11 4.57
CA ILE A 7 6.62 -1.89 3.83
C ILE A 7 6.37 -1.29 2.46
N LYS A 8 6.09 -2.16 1.50
CA LYS A 8 5.70 -1.80 0.15
C LYS A 8 4.18 -1.72 0.06
N LEU A 9 3.65 -0.62 -0.45
CA LEU A 9 2.24 -0.44 -0.75
C LEU A 9 2.08 -0.53 -2.26
N VAL A 10 1.32 -1.51 -2.74
CA VAL A 10 1.10 -1.73 -4.17
C VAL A 10 -0.33 -1.32 -4.53
N SER A 11 -0.48 -0.50 -5.57
CA SER A 11 -1.78 -0.09 -6.08
C SER A 11 -2.50 -1.28 -6.70
N VAL A 12 -3.77 -1.45 -6.34
CA VAL A 12 -4.68 -2.43 -6.97
C VAL A 12 -5.04 -2.02 -8.41
N GLY A 13 -4.88 -0.73 -8.75
CA GLY A 13 -5.35 -0.13 -9.99
C GLY A 13 -6.82 0.32 -9.90
N ASP A 14 -7.23 1.10 -10.90
CA ASP A 14 -8.65 1.44 -11.11
C ASP A 14 -9.41 0.27 -11.78
N GLU A 15 -10.74 0.41 -11.94
CA GLU A 15 -11.63 -0.58 -12.57
C GLU A 15 -11.15 -1.07 -13.95
N LYS A 16 -10.41 -0.23 -14.68
CA LYS A 16 -9.83 -0.55 -16.00
C LYS A 16 -8.41 -1.15 -15.92
N GLY A 17 -7.91 -1.44 -14.72
CA GLY A 17 -6.56 -1.95 -14.48
C GLY A 17 -5.44 -0.90 -14.60
N VAL A 18 -5.77 0.36 -14.91
CA VAL A 18 -4.79 1.44 -15.09
C VAL A 18 -4.16 1.79 -13.74
N GLY A 19 -2.81 1.88 -13.72
CA GLY A 19 -2.04 2.22 -12.53
C GLY A 19 -1.80 1.07 -11.55
N LYS A 20 -2.23 -0.14 -11.87
CA LYS A 20 -1.88 -1.36 -11.11
C LYS A 20 -0.37 -1.52 -11.07
N GLY A 21 0.18 -1.80 -9.89
CA GLY A 21 1.62 -1.99 -9.71
C GLY A 21 2.41 -0.73 -9.33
N HIS A 22 1.80 0.45 -9.28
CA HIS A 22 2.45 1.62 -8.69
C HIS A 22 2.75 1.37 -7.20
N VAL A 23 3.89 1.88 -6.73
CA VAL A 23 4.45 1.53 -5.43
C VAL A 23 4.66 2.77 -4.57
N TYR A 24 4.22 2.69 -3.31
CA TYR A 24 4.71 3.55 -2.25
C TYR A 24 5.52 2.77 -1.23
N TYR A 25 6.57 3.38 -0.71
CA TYR A 25 7.26 2.87 0.46
C TYR A 25 6.81 3.68 1.67
N THR A 26 6.40 2.97 2.73
CA THR A 26 5.98 3.58 3.98
C THR A 26 6.53 2.78 5.14
N ARG A 27 6.70 3.41 6.30
CA ARG A 27 7.02 2.70 7.54
C ARG A 27 5.73 2.28 8.22
N PHE A 28 5.63 1.02 8.62
CA PHE A 28 4.47 0.50 9.33
C PHE A 28 4.91 -0.51 10.39
N ASN A 29 4.47 -0.30 11.63
CA ASN A 29 4.79 -1.20 12.74
C ASN A 29 3.75 -2.32 12.84
N ASN A 30 4.10 -3.50 12.33
CA ASN A 30 3.23 -4.68 12.40
C ASN A 30 2.99 -5.19 13.83
N LYS A 31 3.83 -4.83 14.81
CA LYS A 31 3.69 -5.30 16.21
C LYS A 31 2.54 -4.63 16.97
N VAL A 32 2.08 -3.46 16.52
CA VAL A 32 1.06 -2.64 17.22
C VAL A 32 -0.31 -2.74 16.50
N LYS A 33 -0.46 -3.66 15.55
CA LYS A 33 -1.74 -3.91 14.89
C LYS A 33 -2.74 -4.51 15.88
N LYS A 34 -3.95 -3.97 15.92
CA LYS A 34 -5.09 -4.57 16.64
C LYS A 34 -5.36 -5.99 16.13
N ASP A 35 -5.29 -6.20 14.81
CA ASP A 35 -5.46 -7.50 14.17
C ASP A 35 -4.18 -7.92 13.41
N PRO A 36 -3.48 -8.98 13.85
CA PRO A 36 -2.20 -9.40 13.23
C PRO A 36 -2.35 -9.96 11.81
N THR A 37 -3.54 -10.45 11.44
CA THR A 37 -3.84 -11.02 10.11
C THR A 37 -4.22 -9.99 9.06
N LYS A 38 -4.60 -8.77 9.46
CA LYS A 38 -5.09 -7.75 8.51
C LYS A 38 -3.92 -7.00 7.86
N LYS A 39 -3.87 -7.04 6.53
CA LYS A 39 -2.92 -6.22 5.75
C LYS A 39 -3.36 -4.76 5.80
N TYR A 40 -2.40 -3.84 5.90
CA TYR A 40 -2.70 -2.41 5.88
C TYR A 40 -3.15 -2.01 4.47
N GLU A 41 -4.30 -1.33 4.38
CA GLU A 41 -4.84 -0.81 3.13
C GLU A 41 -5.13 0.68 3.28
N THR A 42 -4.78 1.48 2.28
CA THR A 42 -4.99 2.94 2.31
C THR A 42 -5.30 3.48 0.92
N LYS A 43 -6.12 4.52 0.84
CA LYS A 43 -6.40 5.23 -0.42
C LYS A 43 -5.35 6.32 -0.62
N LYS A 44 -4.60 6.24 -1.71
CA LYS A 44 -3.60 7.26 -2.09
C LYS A 44 -3.73 7.61 -3.56
N PHE A 45 -3.28 8.81 -3.91
CA PHE A 45 -3.19 9.22 -5.29
C PHE A 45 -2.29 8.29 -6.08
N ASN A 46 -2.69 7.90 -7.29
CA ASN A 46 -1.90 7.15 -8.22
C ASN A 46 -1.55 8.06 -9.40
N PRO A 47 -0.26 8.38 -9.62
CA PRO A 47 0.14 9.29 -10.69
C PRO A 47 -0.13 8.75 -12.09
N VAL A 48 -0.20 7.42 -12.25
CA VAL A 48 -0.46 6.76 -13.54
C VAL A 48 -1.94 6.85 -13.91
N ALA A 49 -2.82 6.51 -12.95
CA ALA A 49 -4.26 6.60 -13.15
C ALA A 49 -4.82 8.03 -12.97
N LYS A 50 -4.00 8.95 -12.44
CA LYS A 50 -4.36 10.32 -12.01
C LYS A 50 -5.59 10.36 -11.09
N LYS A 51 -5.78 9.32 -10.28
CA LYS A 51 -6.92 9.12 -9.38
C LYS A 51 -6.48 8.48 -8.06
N HIS A 52 -7.32 8.61 -7.03
CA HIS A 52 -7.07 7.97 -5.74
C HIS A 52 -7.46 6.49 -5.80
N THR A 53 -6.46 5.62 -5.76
CA THR A 53 -6.64 4.16 -5.79
C THR A 53 -6.37 3.54 -4.43
N VAL A 54 -6.93 2.36 -4.17
CA VAL A 54 -6.59 1.58 -2.97
C VAL A 54 -5.21 0.94 -3.15
N TYR A 55 -4.34 1.16 -2.17
CA TYR A 55 -3.04 0.52 -2.06
C TYR A 55 -3.08 -0.53 -0.94
N LYS A 56 -2.50 -1.69 -1.22
CA LYS A 56 -2.42 -2.80 -0.27
C LYS A 56 -0.98 -3.07 0.13
N GLN A 57 -0.78 -3.35 1.41
CA GLN A 57 0.52 -3.76 1.95
C GLN A 57 0.98 -5.10 1.34
N LYS A 58 2.17 -5.07 0.76
CA LYS A 58 2.97 -6.22 0.35
C LYS A 58 4.28 -6.16 1.14
N LYS A 59 4.66 -7.29 1.73
CA LYS A 59 5.96 -7.44 2.40
C LYS A 59 6.96 -7.96 1.38
#